data_AF-A0A1M6TST6-F1
#
_entry.id   AF-A0A1M6TST6-F1
#
_cell.length_a   1.000
_cell.length_b   1.000
_cell.length_c   1.000
_cell.angle_alpha   90.00
_cell.angle_beta   90.00
_cell.angle_gamma   90.00
#
_symmetry.space_group_name_H-M   'P 1'
#
loop_
_entity.id
_entity.type
_entity.pdbx_description
1 polymer ?
#
loop_
_entity_poly.entity_id
_entity_poly.type
_entity_poly.pdbx_seq_one_letter_code
_entity_poly.pdbx_strand_id
1 'polypeptide(L)'
;MSIIIGADIVPTERNSSYFEKENIEYLVGSDLIQIFKDTDYRVFNLETPLTNDVAPIDKCGPALRADCSTILGIKKLGVDLFTLANNHIMDQGETGLTSTIDLLKKNEISYLGAGENLEQARKPFVKNIKGKRIGFYACAEHEFSIASENNAGGNPFDALESFDHVVALKAECDFVVVLYHGGKEYYQYPSPMLQKVCRKFVEKGADLVVCQHSHCIGCEEKYAEGTIVYGQGNFLFDDCVNPFAEHSLLIKIEDDFSINYLPLVKFENGVRLATGDDAEKIIDAFKIRSEQIKEDGFILKEFAKFAPSMLQNYLIVCSGFRHRIICRILNRLTHGRIVKKLTSAYSKDELLALRNFIECEAHRELWIEGLLKK
;
A
#
# COMPACT_ATOMS: atom_id res chain seq x y z
N MET A 1 3.93 -16.80 -20.61
CA MET A 1 3.13 -16.15 -19.55
C MET A 1 3.76 -14.80 -19.28
N SER A 2 2.98 -13.74 -19.17
CA SER A 2 3.45 -12.44 -18.67
C SER A 2 2.45 -11.86 -17.69
N ILE A 3 2.92 -11.42 -16.52
CA ILE A 3 2.09 -10.79 -15.50
C ILE A 3 2.66 -9.41 -15.20
N ILE A 4 1.81 -8.39 -15.13
CA ILE A 4 2.17 -7.08 -14.61
C ILE A 4 1.51 -6.88 -13.26
N ILE A 5 2.29 -6.48 -12.28
CA ILE A 5 1.82 -5.97 -11.00
C ILE A 5 2.14 -4.48 -10.98
N GLY A 6 1.10 -3.66 -11.04
CA GLY A 6 1.21 -2.23 -10.81
C GLY A 6 0.82 -1.84 -9.39
N ALA A 7 1.07 -0.57 -9.09
CA ALA A 7 0.85 0.00 -7.77
C ALA A 7 -0.57 0.58 -7.64
N ASP A 8 -0.69 1.67 -6.87
CA ASP A 8 -1.96 2.22 -6.43
C ASP A 8 -2.70 2.92 -7.57
N ILE A 9 -3.97 2.53 -7.76
CA ILE A 9 -4.96 3.17 -8.61
C ILE A 9 -5.98 3.85 -7.70
N VAL A 10 -6.03 5.17 -7.80
CA VAL A 10 -6.98 6.04 -7.11
C VAL A 10 -7.42 7.12 -8.10
N PRO A 11 -8.59 6.97 -8.75
CA PRO A 11 -9.19 8.07 -9.50
C PRO A 11 -9.45 9.25 -8.56
N THR A 12 -8.67 10.32 -8.68
CA THR A 12 -8.79 11.52 -7.86
C THR A 12 -9.64 12.58 -8.56
N GLU A 13 -9.95 13.68 -7.88
CA GLU A 13 -10.64 14.83 -8.50
C GLU A 13 -9.89 15.35 -9.74
N ARG A 14 -8.57 15.15 -9.82
CA ARG A 14 -7.73 15.67 -10.91
C ARG A 14 -7.76 14.81 -12.18
N ASN A 15 -8.05 13.51 -12.06
CA ASN A 15 -8.00 12.59 -13.20
C ASN A 15 -9.25 11.72 -13.39
N SER A 16 -10.20 11.70 -12.45
CA SER A 16 -11.46 10.95 -12.53
C SER A 16 -12.18 11.13 -13.86
N SER A 17 -12.30 12.36 -14.37
CA SER A 17 -12.98 12.62 -15.64
C SER A 17 -12.38 11.90 -16.86
N TYR A 18 -11.09 11.53 -16.83
CA TYR A 18 -10.48 10.71 -17.90
C TYR A 18 -10.88 9.25 -17.78
N PHE A 19 -11.08 8.74 -16.57
CA PHE A 19 -11.65 7.41 -16.37
C PHE A 19 -13.09 7.35 -16.85
N GLU A 20 -13.91 8.33 -16.46
CA GLU A 20 -15.35 8.40 -16.80
C GLU A 20 -15.59 8.49 -18.31
N LYS A 21 -14.70 9.17 -19.04
CA LYS A 21 -14.77 9.35 -20.50
C LYS A 21 -13.98 8.30 -21.28
N GLU A 22 -13.47 7.26 -20.63
CA GLU A 22 -12.61 6.22 -21.21
C GLU A 22 -11.33 6.75 -21.90
N ASN A 23 -10.89 7.96 -21.57
CA ASN A 23 -9.69 8.58 -22.13
C ASN A 23 -8.42 8.18 -21.36
N ILE A 24 -8.26 6.88 -21.15
CA ILE A 24 -7.15 6.31 -20.38
C ILE A 24 -5.81 6.44 -21.08
N GLU A 25 -5.80 6.40 -22.42
CA GLU A 25 -4.57 6.59 -23.19
C GLU A 25 -3.92 7.94 -22.90
N TYR A 26 -4.70 8.98 -22.56
CA TYR A 26 -4.15 10.24 -22.07
C TYR A 26 -3.43 10.08 -20.72
N LEU A 27 -3.96 9.26 -19.81
CA LEU A 27 -3.37 9.06 -18.49
C LEU A 27 -2.10 8.20 -18.53
N VAL A 28 -2.01 7.19 -19.40
CA VAL A 28 -0.88 6.23 -19.37
C VAL A 28 0.02 6.27 -20.61
N GLY A 29 -0.42 6.89 -21.71
CA GLY A 29 0.28 6.90 -22.98
C GLY A 29 0.14 5.59 -23.76
N SER A 30 0.38 5.65 -25.08
CA SER A 30 0.23 4.53 -26.01
C SER A 30 1.14 3.34 -25.70
N ASP A 31 2.35 3.61 -25.20
CA ASP A 31 3.35 2.57 -24.95
C ASP A 31 2.91 1.65 -23.81
N LEU A 32 2.38 2.22 -22.73
CA LEU A 32 1.81 1.42 -21.63
C LEU A 32 0.54 0.69 -22.06
N ILE A 33 -0.33 1.32 -22.86
CA ILE A 33 -1.50 0.63 -23.44
C ILE A 33 -1.07 -0.60 -24.24
N GLN A 34 -0.01 -0.48 -25.05
CA GLN A 34 0.49 -1.60 -25.84
C GLN A 34 1.07 -2.70 -24.95
N ILE A 35 1.90 -2.34 -23.95
CA ILE A 35 2.42 -3.28 -22.95
C ILE A 35 1.28 -4.05 -22.25
N PHE A 36 0.20 -3.37 -21.84
CA PHE A 36 -0.93 -4.01 -21.18
C PHE A 36 -1.72 -4.93 -22.11
N LYS A 37 -1.85 -4.59 -23.40
CA LYS A 37 -2.48 -5.48 -24.39
C LYS A 37 -1.69 -6.77 -24.60
N ASP A 38 -0.36 -6.69 -24.55
CA ASP A 38 0.55 -7.83 -24.75
C ASP A 38 0.80 -8.63 -23.46
N THR A 39 0.20 -8.21 -22.34
CA THR A 39 0.32 -8.85 -21.03
C THR A 39 -0.82 -9.85 -20.78
N ASP A 40 -0.49 -11.05 -20.34
CA ASP A 40 -1.49 -12.11 -20.10
C ASP A 40 -2.35 -11.85 -18.85
N TYR A 41 -1.82 -11.17 -17.83
CA TYR A 41 -2.55 -10.88 -16.59
C TYR A 41 -2.05 -9.61 -15.89
N ARG A 42 -2.96 -8.74 -15.44
CA ARG A 42 -2.66 -7.42 -14.87
C ARG A 42 -3.27 -7.29 -13.48
N VAL A 43 -2.42 -7.03 -12.50
CA VAL A 43 -2.76 -6.92 -11.08
C VAL A 43 -2.44 -5.52 -10.58
N PHE A 44 -3.37 -4.89 -9.86
CA PHE A 44 -3.18 -3.54 -9.29
C PHE A 44 -3.77 -3.45 -7.88
N ASN A 45 -3.41 -2.40 -7.15
CA ASN A 45 -4.05 -2.04 -5.88
C ASN A 45 -5.14 -0.99 -6.14
N LEU A 46 -6.39 -1.26 -5.78
CA LEU A 46 -7.47 -0.27 -5.83
C LEU A 46 -7.62 0.33 -4.43
N GLU A 47 -6.97 1.47 -4.21
CA GLU A 47 -6.83 2.10 -2.89
C GLU A 47 -7.89 3.17 -2.64
N THR A 48 -9.11 2.90 -3.11
CA THR A 48 -10.26 3.78 -2.88
C THR A 48 -11.56 3.01 -3.16
N PRO A 49 -12.63 3.25 -2.39
CA PRO A 49 -13.93 2.69 -2.72
C PRO A 49 -14.52 3.38 -3.95
N LEU A 50 -15.09 2.57 -4.85
CA LEU A 50 -15.89 3.03 -5.98
C LEU A 50 -17.36 3.06 -5.55
N THR A 51 -17.87 4.25 -5.25
CA THR A 51 -19.26 4.42 -4.81
C THR A 51 -19.78 5.82 -5.13
N ASN A 52 -21.08 5.90 -5.44
CA ASN A 52 -21.79 7.16 -5.61
C ASN A 52 -22.31 7.71 -4.28
N ASP A 53 -22.38 6.85 -3.24
CA ASP A 53 -22.80 7.24 -1.90
C ASP A 53 -21.65 7.90 -1.15
N VAL A 54 -21.99 8.88 -0.30
CA VAL A 54 -21.04 9.54 0.59
C VAL A 54 -21.36 9.12 2.01
N ALA A 55 -20.54 8.23 2.55
CA ALA A 55 -20.72 7.65 3.89
C ALA A 55 -19.36 7.46 4.58
N PRO A 56 -18.60 8.55 4.81
CA PRO A 56 -17.23 8.43 5.30
C PRO A 56 -17.17 7.86 6.72
N ILE A 57 -16.21 6.99 6.98
CA ILE A 57 -15.92 6.50 8.35
C ILE A 57 -15.16 7.54 9.17
N ASP A 58 -15.27 7.44 10.50
CA ASP A 58 -14.42 8.20 11.41
C ASP A 58 -12.99 7.63 11.40
N LYS A 59 -12.07 8.29 10.68
CA LYS A 59 -10.65 7.91 10.60
C LYS A 59 -9.70 9.09 10.70
N CYS A 60 -8.43 8.78 10.96
CA CYS A 60 -7.35 9.75 10.77
C CYS A 60 -6.86 9.71 9.32
N GLY A 61 -6.78 10.87 8.66
CA GLY A 61 -6.39 10.99 7.25
C GLY A 61 -7.56 11.39 6.36
N PRO A 62 -7.36 11.47 5.03
CA PRO A 62 -8.47 11.68 4.10
C PRO A 62 -9.39 10.46 4.07
N ALA A 63 -10.67 10.70 3.77
CA ALA A 63 -11.64 9.67 3.43
C ALA A 63 -11.86 9.71 1.91
N LEU A 64 -11.17 8.83 1.20
CA LEU A 64 -11.18 8.73 -0.26
C LEU A 64 -12.50 8.17 -0.77
N ARG A 65 -12.82 8.54 -2.01
CA ARG A 65 -13.95 8.04 -2.78
C ARG A 65 -13.70 8.31 -4.26
N ALA A 66 -14.00 7.34 -5.12
CA ALA A 66 -14.13 7.57 -6.55
C ALA A 66 -15.57 7.22 -7.01
N ASP A 67 -16.06 7.94 -8.01
CA ASP A 67 -17.40 7.69 -8.57
C ASP A 67 -17.45 6.34 -9.28
N CYS A 68 -18.60 5.65 -9.23
CA CYS A 68 -18.78 4.36 -9.91
C CYS A 68 -18.50 4.44 -11.41
N SER A 69 -18.72 5.59 -12.05
CA SER A 69 -18.45 5.78 -13.48
C SER A 69 -16.96 5.67 -13.86
N THR A 70 -16.03 5.81 -12.90
CA THR A 70 -14.60 5.62 -13.13
C THR A 70 -14.24 4.17 -13.51
N ILE A 71 -15.14 3.21 -13.27
CA ILE A 71 -14.97 1.81 -13.71
C ILE A 71 -14.79 1.69 -15.22
N LEU A 72 -15.34 2.62 -16.02
CA LEU A 72 -15.23 2.61 -17.47
C LEU A 72 -13.76 2.68 -17.92
N GLY A 73 -13.02 3.63 -17.36
CA GLY A 73 -11.59 3.75 -17.56
C GLY A 73 -10.79 2.60 -16.97
N ILE A 74 -11.15 2.13 -15.77
CA ILE A 74 -10.49 0.96 -15.16
C ILE A 74 -10.57 -0.27 -16.07
N LYS A 75 -11.73 -0.52 -16.70
CA LYS A 75 -11.87 -1.59 -17.71
C LYS A 75 -11.00 -1.35 -18.93
N LYS A 76 -10.88 -0.09 -19.37
CA LYS A 76 -10.05 0.28 -20.52
C LYS A 76 -8.56 0.05 -20.26
N LEU A 77 -8.09 0.19 -19.02
CA LEU A 77 -6.75 -0.22 -18.61
C LEU A 77 -6.52 -1.74 -18.74
N GLY A 78 -7.59 -2.53 -18.74
CA GLY A 78 -7.53 -3.99 -18.86
C GLY A 78 -7.14 -4.68 -17.55
N VAL A 79 -7.40 -4.10 -16.40
CA VAL A 79 -7.09 -4.75 -15.11
C VAL A 79 -7.85 -6.06 -14.96
N ASP A 80 -7.15 -7.14 -14.59
CA ASP A 80 -7.76 -8.46 -14.39
C ASP A 80 -8.03 -8.77 -12.92
N LEU A 81 -7.16 -8.29 -12.03
CA LEU A 81 -7.23 -8.53 -10.58
C LEU A 81 -6.89 -7.26 -9.79
N PHE A 82 -7.76 -6.91 -8.86
CA PHE A 82 -7.43 -5.92 -7.82
C PHE A 82 -7.16 -6.57 -6.48
N THR A 83 -6.08 -6.15 -5.81
CA THR A 83 -6.07 -6.20 -4.35
C THR A 83 -6.88 -5.05 -3.79
N LEU A 84 -7.73 -5.39 -2.82
CA LEU A 84 -8.52 -4.46 -2.00
C LEU A 84 -8.01 -4.44 -0.54
N ALA A 85 -6.98 -5.23 -0.22
CA ALA A 85 -6.33 -5.18 1.08
C ALA A 85 -5.48 -3.92 1.17
N ASN A 86 -6.09 -2.82 1.61
CA ASN A 86 -5.41 -1.55 1.86
C ASN A 86 -6.16 -0.75 2.92
N ASN A 87 -5.56 0.36 3.33
CA ASN A 87 -6.07 1.21 4.42
C ASN A 87 -7.21 2.15 4.00
N HIS A 88 -7.56 2.21 2.72
CA HIS A 88 -8.57 3.13 2.18
C HIS A 88 -9.86 2.46 1.69
N ILE A 89 -9.91 1.12 1.55
CA ILE A 89 -11.07 0.44 0.96
C ILE A 89 -12.39 0.65 1.75
N MET A 90 -12.31 0.87 3.07
CA MET A 90 -13.47 1.15 3.92
C MET A 90 -13.71 2.64 4.15
N ASP A 91 -13.08 3.54 3.39
CA ASP A 91 -13.19 4.97 3.63
C ASP A 91 -14.63 5.49 3.55
N GLN A 92 -15.51 4.82 2.79
CA GLN A 92 -16.94 5.08 2.69
C GLN A 92 -17.79 3.97 3.38
N GLY A 93 -17.20 3.32 4.38
CA GLY A 93 -17.83 2.24 5.16
C GLY A 93 -18.15 0.99 4.35
N GLU A 94 -18.97 0.13 4.95
CA GLU A 94 -19.43 -1.12 4.33
C GLU A 94 -20.19 -0.87 3.01
N THR A 95 -20.94 0.23 2.92
CA THR A 95 -21.60 0.66 1.67
C THR A 95 -20.59 0.88 0.55
N GLY A 96 -19.47 1.56 0.82
CA GLY A 96 -18.41 1.78 -0.15
C GLY A 96 -17.74 0.49 -0.63
N LEU A 97 -17.37 -0.38 0.31
CA LEU A 97 -16.77 -1.68 -0.01
C LEU A 97 -17.74 -2.56 -0.83
N THR A 98 -19.00 -2.66 -0.40
CA THR A 98 -20.02 -3.46 -1.10
C THR A 98 -20.25 -2.94 -2.51
N SER A 99 -20.42 -1.62 -2.67
CA SER A 99 -20.57 -0.98 -3.98
C SER A 99 -19.36 -1.28 -4.89
N THR A 100 -18.14 -1.22 -4.34
CA THR A 100 -16.91 -1.54 -5.07
C THR A 100 -16.90 -3.00 -5.53
N ILE A 101 -17.14 -3.95 -4.62
CA ILE A 101 -17.16 -5.38 -4.92
C ILE A 101 -18.21 -5.71 -5.99
N ASP A 102 -19.42 -5.18 -5.86
CA ASP A 102 -20.51 -5.41 -6.81
C ASP A 102 -20.18 -4.83 -8.19
N LEU A 103 -19.56 -3.65 -8.22
CA LEU A 103 -19.13 -3.00 -9.45
C LEU A 103 -18.03 -3.78 -10.16
N LEU A 104 -17.05 -4.32 -9.42
CA LEU A 104 -16.00 -5.19 -9.97
C LEU A 104 -16.60 -6.49 -10.52
N LYS A 105 -17.46 -7.18 -9.75
CA LYS A 105 -18.16 -8.39 -10.19
C LYS A 105 -18.99 -8.16 -11.46
N LYS A 106 -19.78 -7.08 -11.50
CA LYS A 106 -20.60 -6.70 -12.66
C LYS A 106 -19.76 -6.46 -13.92
N ASN A 107 -18.50 -6.07 -13.77
CA ASN A 107 -17.59 -5.78 -14.86
C ASN A 107 -16.55 -6.88 -15.09
N GLU A 108 -16.72 -8.05 -14.48
CA GLU A 108 -15.88 -9.23 -14.63
C GLU A 108 -14.41 -9.00 -14.24
N ILE A 109 -14.16 -8.07 -13.32
CA ILE A 109 -12.83 -7.82 -12.74
C ILE A 109 -12.73 -8.62 -11.44
N SER A 110 -11.70 -9.45 -11.32
CA SER A 110 -11.47 -10.25 -10.11
C SER A 110 -10.92 -9.37 -8.99
N TYR A 111 -11.11 -9.79 -7.75
CA TYR A 111 -10.51 -9.13 -6.59
C TYR A 111 -10.10 -10.13 -5.51
N LEU A 112 -9.23 -9.68 -4.61
CA LEU A 112 -8.87 -10.38 -3.37
C LEU A 112 -8.59 -9.38 -2.24
N GLY A 113 -8.45 -9.89 -1.01
CA GLY A 113 -7.96 -9.10 0.11
C GLY A 113 -9.00 -8.22 0.78
N ALA A 114 -10.29 -8.38 0.47
CA ALA A 114 -11.39 -7.77 1.22
C ALA A 114 -12.65 -8.64 1.11
N GLY A 115 -13.58 -8.48 2.05
CA GLY A 115 -14.84 -9.23 2.06
C GLY A 115 -15.80 -8.77 3.14
N GLU A 116 -16.95 -9.43 3.26
CA GLU A 116 -18.00 -9.14 4.25
C GLU A 116 -17.56 -9.49 5.69
N ASN A 117 -16.49 -10.25 5.84
CA ASN A 117 -15.87 -10.64 7.11
C ASN A 117 -14.43 -11.12 6.88
N LEU A 118 -13.71 -11.39 7.97
CA LEU A 118 -12.33 -11.85 7.95
C LEU A 118 -12.13 -13.16 7.17
N GLU A 119 -13.07 -14.10 7.26
CA GLU A 119 -12.99 -15.38 6.53
C GLU A 119 -13.01 -15.17 5.02
N GLN A 120 -13.85 -14.26 4.52
CA GLN A 120 -13.86 -13.89 3.10
C GLN A 120 -12.63 -13.07 2.72
N ALA A 121 -12.26 -12.07 3.53
CA ALA A 121 -11.16 -11.15 3.22
C ALA A 121 -9.83 -11.89 3.06
N ARG A 122 -9.55 -12.90 3.90
CA ARG A 122 -8.30 -13.67 3.88
C ARG A 122 -8.16 -14.68 2.75
N LYS A 123 -9.21 -14.90 1.93
CA LYS A 123 -9.18 -15.91 0.86
C LYS A 123 -8.14 -15.53 -0.19
N PRO A 124 -7.15 -16.40 -0.47
CA PRO A 124 -6.23 -16.18 -1.56
C PRO A 124 -6.94 -16.34 -2.91
N PHE A 125 -6.33 -15.80 -3.95
CA PHE A 125 -6.81 -15.94 -5.32
C PHE A 125 -5.83 -16.78 -6.14
N VAL A 126 -6.32 -17.82 -6.80
CA VAL A 126 -5.49 -18.70 -7.66
C VAL A 126 -5.96 -18.63 -9.09
N LYS A 127 -5.04 -18.39 -10.02
CA LYS A 127 -5.33 -18.32 -11.45
C LYS A 127 -4.39 -19.22 -12.25
N ASN A 128 -4.95 -19.97 -13.19
CA ASN A 128 -4.14 -20.60 -14.23
C ASN A 128 -3.87 -19.58 -15.34
N ILE A 129 -2.60 -19.25 -15.57
CA ILE A 129 -2.15 -18.31 -16.60
C ILE A 129 -1.18 -19.06 -17.50
N LYS A 130 -1.60 -19.33 -18.75
CA LYS A 130 -0.82 -20.10 -19.75
C LYS A 130 -0.29 -21.45 -19.23
N GLY A 131 -1.10 -22.16 -18.44
CA GLY A 131 -0.76 -23.48 -17.91
C GLY A 131 -0.08 -23.48 -16.54
N LYS A 132 0.25 -22.32 -15.98
CA LYS A 132 0.90 -22.18 -14.66
C LYS A 132 -0.11 -21.71 -13.62
N ARG A 133 -0.16 -22.35 -12.46
CA ARG A 133 -1.00 -21.93 -11.32
C ARG A 133 -0.28 -20.86 -10.52
N ILE A 134 -0.80 -19.65 -10.57
CA ILE A 134 -0.26 -18.50 -9.85
C ILE A 134 -1.20 -18.18 -8.69
N GLY A 135 -0.65 -18.16 -7.48
CA GLY A 135 -1.35 -17.81 -6.25
C GLY A 135 -1.08 -16.37 -5.85
N PHE A 136 -2.11 -15.66 -5.44
CA PHE A 136 -2.04 -14.31 -4.89
C PHE A 136 -2.62 -14.32 -3.48
N TYR A 137 -1.85 -13.80 -2.53
CA TYR A 137 -2.30 -13.49 -1.18
C TYR A 137 -2.13 -11.99 -0.95
N ALA A 138 -3.14 -11.32 -0.39
CA ALA A 138 -3.05 -9.90 -0.12
C ALA A 138 -3.46 -9.59 1.31
N CYS A 139 -2.69 -8.75 2.00
CA CYS A 139 -3.00 -8.27 3.34
C CYS A 139 -2.46 -6.86 3.56
N ALA A 140 -3.02 -6.16 4.55
CA ALA A 140 -2.63 -4.79 4.90
C ALA A 140 -2.22 -4.69 6.37
N GLU A 141 -1.40 -3.70 6.71
CA GLU A 141 -1.17 -3.33 8.12
C GLU A 141 -2.49 -2.93 8.80
N HIS A 142 -2.55 -3.10 10.13
CA HIS A 142 -3.76 -2.80 10.89
C HIS A 142 -4.05 -1.30 10.93
N GLU A 143 -5.09 -0.89 10.21
CA GLU A 143 -5.63 0.46 10.16
C GLU A 143 -7.17 0.45 10.27
N PHE A 144 -7.81 1.57 9.92
CA PHE A 144 -9.26 1.78 10.04
C PHE A 144 -10.13 0.96 9.07
N SER A 145 -9.51 0.21 8.15
CA SER A 145 -10.21 -0.48 7.05
C SER A 145 -10.25 -2.00 7.16
N ILE A 146 -9.81 -2.55 8.29
CA ILE A 146 -9.61 -3.99 8.45
C ILE A 146 -10.90 -4.76 8.77
N ALA A 147 -11.07 -5.93 8.15
CA ALA A 147 -12.14 -6.87 8.44
C ALA A 147 -11.95 -7.53 9.82
N SER A 148 -13.08 -7.88 10.46
CA SER A 148 -13.09 -8.72 11.66
C SER A 148 -13.99 -9.94 11.44
N GLU A 149 -14.11 -10.82 12.43
CA GLU A 149 -14.94 -12.04 12.36
C GLU A 149 -16.35 -11.78 11.79
N ASN A 150 -16.95 -10.64 12.12
CA ASN A 150 -18.33 -10.32 11.75
C ASN A 150 -18.49 -8.98 11.02
N ASN A 151 -17.41 -8.29 10.66
CA ASN A 151 -17.49 -7.01 9.97
C ASN A 151 -16.64 -6.99 8.72
N ALA A 152 -17.17 -6.34 7.69
CA ALA A 152 -16.53 -6.20 6.40
C ALA A 152 -15.25 -5.35 6.47
N GLY A 153 -14.34 -5.58 5.54
CA GLY A 153 -13.10 -4.80 5.41
C GLY A 153 -12.02 -5.50 4.61
N GLY A 154 -10.83 -4.89 4.59
CA GLY A 154 -9.61 -5.45 4.03
C GLY A 154 -8.99 -6.52 4.93
N ASN A 155 -8.27 -7.47 4.33
CA ASN A 155 -7.59 -8.53 5.04
C ASN A 155 -6.41 -7.98 5.86
N PRO A 156 -6.38 -8.14 7.18
CA PRO A 156 -5.23 -7.74 7.97
C PRO A 156 -4.04 -8.67 7.77
N PHE A 157 -2.85 -8.11 7.93
CA PHE A 157 -1.70 -8.87 8.33
C PHE A 157 -1.89 -9.34 9.78
N ASP A 158 -1.84 -10.66 9.95
CA ASP A 158 -1.84 -11.32 11.24
C ASP A 158 -0.59 -12.19 11.35
N ALA A 159 0.26 -11.88 12.33
CA ALA A 159 1.52 -12.60 12.54
C ALA A 159 1.32 -14.09 12.92
N LEU A 160 0.12 -14.47 13.36
CA LEU A 160 -0.23 -15.84 13.73
C LEU A 160 -0.82 -16.62 12.56
N GLU A 161 -1.54 -15.97 11.64
CA GLU A 161 -2.33 -16.66 10.60
C GLU A 161 -1.80 -16.41 9.17
N SER A 162 -1.32 -15.20 8.85
CA SER A 162 -0.97 -14.82 7.46
C SER A 162 0.08 -15.72 6.84
N PHE A 163 1.03 -16.19 7.64
CA PHE A 163 2.08 -17.09 7.16
C PHE A 163 1.55 -18.48 6.80
N ASP A 164 0.57 -18.99 7.54
CA ASP A 164 -0.01 -20.32 7.30
C ASP A 164 -0.90 -20.31 6.06
N HIS A 165 -1.58 -19.20 5.77
CA HIS A 165 -2.27 -19.00 4.49
C HIS A 165 -1.31 -19.11 3.30
N VAL A 166 -0.11 -18.53 3.39
CA VAL A 166 0.90 -18.60 2.32
C VAL A 166 1.48 -20.00 2.17
N VAL A 167 1.70 -20.72 3.28
CA VAL A 167 2.11 -22.14 3.24
C VAL A 167 1.07 -22.99 2.51
N ALA A 168 -0.22 -22.83 2.85
CA ALA A 168 -1.31 -23.54 2.18
C ALA A 168 -1.38 -23.19 0.69
N LEU A 169 -1.24 -21.91 0.34
CA LEU A 169 -1.27 -21.43 -1.04
C LEU A 169 -0.12 -22.00 -1.87
N LYS A 170 1.09 -22.07 -1.32
CA LYS A 170 2.27 -22.62 -2.03
C LYS A 170 2.13 -24.11 -2.35
N ALA A 171 1.41 -24.88 -1.52
CA ALA A 171 1.16 -26.30 -1.80
C ALA A 171 0.36 -26.55 -3.09
N GLU A 172 -0.32 -25.53 -3.60
CA GLU A 172 -1.20 -25.63 -4.77
C GLU A 172 -0.72 -24.85 -5.99
N CYS A 173 0.32 -24.02 -5.87
CA CYS A 173 0.72 -23.07 -6.89
C CYS A 173 2.17 -23.28 -7.33
N ASP A 174 2.43 -23.03 -8.61
CA ASP A 174 3.79 -23.00 -9.16
C ASP A 174 4.55 -21.76 -8.65
N PHE A 175 3.84 -20.64 -8.52
CA PHE A 175 4.38 -19.35 -8.07
C PHE A 175 3.39 -18.62 -7.16
N VAL A 176 3.86 -18.06 -6.05
CA VAL A 176 3.06 -17.35 -5.05
C VAL A 176 3.54 -15.91 -4.91
N VAL A 177 2.60 -14.98 -5.11
CA VAL A 177 2.76 -13.54 -4.91
C VAL A 177 2.05 -13.09 -3.64
N VAL A 178 2.76 -12.42 -2.75
CA VAL A 178 2.18 -11.70 -1.61
C VAL A 178 2.14 -10.21 -1.93
N LEU A 179 0.95 -9.62 -1.90
CA LEU A 179 0.71 -8.18 -2.02
C LEU A 179 0.50 -7.62 -0.62
N TYR A 180 1.52 -6.98 -0.06
CA TYR A 180 1.52 -6.48 1.31
C TYR A 180 1.34 -4.97 1.32
N HIS A 181 0.17 -4.48 1.73
CA HIS A 181 -0.08 -3.05 1.83
C HIS A 181 0.41 -2.53 3.19
N GLY A 182 1.65 -2.07 3.26
CA GLY A 182 2.29 -1.68 4.51
C GLY A 182 3.68 -1.09 4.32
N GLY A 183 4.25 -0.63 5.43
CA GLY A 183 5.45 0.19 5.45
C GLY A 183 5.12 1.66 5.70
N LYS A 184 6.11 2.53 5.48
CA LYS A 184 5.94 3.95 5.79
C LYS A 184 5.90 4.80 4.53
N GLU A 185 4.83 5.57 4.38
CA GLU A 185 4.71 6.59 3.33
C GLU A 185 5.98 7.42 3.21
N TYR A 186 6.47 7.53 1.96
CA TYR A 186 7.63 8.32 1.55
C TYR A 186 8.95 7.93 2.23
N TYR A 187 9.05 6.72 2.77
CA TYR A 187 10.29 6.15 3.28
C TYR A 187 10.76 5.02 2.35
N GLN A 188 11.87 5.24 1.64
CA GLN A 188 12.33 4.39 0.53
C GLN A 188 13.07 3.11 0.98
N TYR A 189 13.11 2.81 2.27
CA TYR A 189 13.70 1.59 2.82
C TYR A 189 12.66 0.88 3.71
N PRO A 190 12.75 -0.44 3.93
CA PRO A 190 11.88 -1.09 4.88
C PRO A 190 12.20 -0.67 6.32
N SER A 191 11.18 -0.68 7.19
CA SER A 191 11.44 -0.70 8.63
C SER A 191 12.06 -2.07 9.01
N PRO A 192 12.78 -2.17 10.15
CA PRO A 192 13.32 -3.45 10.61
C PRO A 192 12.26 -4.54 10.79
N MET A 193 11.04 -4.17 11.18
CA MET A 193 9.94 -5.14 11.32
C MET A 193 9.35 -5.52 9.96
N LEU A 194 9.14 -4.55 9.06
CA LEU A 194 8.66 -4.83 7.70
C LEU A 194 9.60 -5.81 6.98
N GLN A 195 10.92 -5.59 7.08
CA GLN A 195 11.89 -6.51 6.49
C GLN A 195 11.72 -7.93 7.05
N LYS A 196 11.60 -8.08 8.38
CA LYS A 196 11.40 -9.38 9.03
C LYS A 196 10.11 -10.06 8.57
N VAL A 197 9.00 -9.31 8.47
CA VAL A 197 7.71 -9.84 8.01
C VAL A 197 7.80 -10.33 6.56
N CYS A 198 8.35 -9.52 5.65
CA CYS A 198 8.49 -9.91 4.24
C CYS A 198 9.43 -11.11 4.06
N ARG A 199 10.57 -11.13 4.76
CA ARG A 199 11.46 -12.31 4.77
C ARG A 199 10.74 -13.55 5.28
N LYS A 200 9.89 -13.40 6.32
CA LYS A 200 9.11 -14.51 6.85
C LYS A 200 8.07 -15.05 5.87
N PHE A 201 7.45 -14.20 5.04
CA PHE A 201 6.60 -14.66 3.94
C PHE A 201 7.37 -15.50 2.93
N VAL A 202 8.59 -15.09 2.57
CA VAL A 202 9.45 -15.86 1.66
C VAL A 202 9.84 -17.21 2.27
N GLU A 203 10.25 -17.24 3.54
CA GLU A 203 10.52 -18.51 4.27
C GLU A 203 9.32 -19.47 4.27
N LYS A 204 8.11 -18.92 4.13
CA LYS A 204 6.84 -19.64 4.20
C LYS A 204 6.27 -20.00 2.83
N GLY A 205 6.99 -19.69 1.75
CA GLY A 205 6.67 -20.15 0.40
C GLY A 205 6.28 -19.06 -0.58
N ALA A 206 6.32 -17.78 -0.20
CA ALA A 206 6.17 -16.70 -1.17
C ALA A 206 7.40 -16.62 -2.09
N ASP A 207 7.18 -16.64 -3.40
CA ASP A 207 8.25 -16.47 -4.39
C ASP A 207 8.49 -14.97 -4.69
N LEU A 208 7.44 -14.17 -4.56
CA LEU A 208 7.50 -12.71 -4.66
C LEU A 208 6.67 -12.05 -3.56
N VAL A 209 7.27 -11.11 -2.82
CA VAL A 209 6.57 -10.21 -1.90
C VAL A 209 6.66 -8.79 -2.41
N VAL A 210 5.53 -8.13 -2.63
CA VAL A 210 5.46 -6.75 -3.12
C VAL A 210 4.79 -5.89 -2.08
N CYS A 211 5.53 -4.90 -1.55
CA CYS A 211 4.99 -3.90 -0.66
C CYS A 211 4.35 -2.75 -1.46
N GLN A 212 3.13 -2.41 -1.08
CA GLN A 212 2.34 -1.26 -1.54
C GLN A 212 2.07 -0.35 -0.32
N HIS A 213 1.52 0.86 -0.47
CA HIS A 213 1.33 1.91 0.57
C HIS A 213 2.42 3.00 0.64
N SER A 214 3.70 2.68 0.43
CA SER A 214 4.76 3.67 0.70
C SER A 214 4.75 4.88 -0.26
N HIS A 215 3.94 4.83 -1.33
CA HIS A 215 3.83 5.85 -2.39
C HIS A 215 5.16 6.31 -2.98
N CYS A 216 6.22 5.49 -2.85
CA CYS A 216 7.53 5.75 -3.41
C CYS A 216 8.23 4.46 -3.81
N ILE A 217 9.18 4.55 -4.73
CA ILE A 217 10.03 3.41 -5.11
C ILE A 217 10.98 3.11 -3.94
N GLY A 218 10.84 1.91 -3.39
CA GLY A 218 11.68 1.38 -2.32
C GLY A 218 12.97 0.76 -2.86
N CYS A 219 13.25 -0.48 -2.43
CA CYS A 219 14.37 -1.30 -2.87
C CYS A 219 13.94 -2.76 -3.11
N GLU A 220 14.78 -3.52 -3.81
CA GLU A 220 14.68 -4.97 -3.96
C GLU A 220 15.57 -5.67 -2.94
N GLU A 221 15.08 -6.78 -2.40
CA GLU A 221 15.90 -7.76 -1.70
C GLU A 221 15.70 -9.15 -2.32
N LYS A 222 16.79 -9.80 -2.72
CA LYS A 222 16.82 -11.25 -2.94
C LYS A 222 17.08 -11.93 -1.60
N TYR A 223 16.14 -12.73 -1.13
CA TYR A 223 16.24 -13.40 0.17
C TYR A 223 15.83 -14.87 0.02
N ALA A 224 16.72 -15.80 0.38
CA ALA A 224 16.57 -17.20 0.02
C ALA A 224 16.23 -17.36 -1.47
N GLU A 225 15.19 -18.13 -1.81
CA GLU A 225 14.74 -18.33 -3.19
C GLU A 225 13.71 -17.28 -3.66
N GLY A 226 13.33 -16.33 -2.80
CA GLY A 226 12.30 -15.34 -3.10
C GLY A 226 12.85 -13.94 -3.38
N THR A 227 12.00 -13.12 -3.99
CA THR A 227 12.25 -11.69 -4.22
C THR A 227 11.29 -10.85 -3.40
N ILE A 228 11.80 -9.78 -2.79
CA ILE A 228 11.01 -8.82 -2.03
C ILE A 228 11.19 -7.44 -2.65
N VAL A 229 10.10 -6.72 -2.90
CA VAL A 229 10.12 -5.33 -3.39
C VAL A 229 9.43 -4.45 -2.36
N TYR A 230 10.18 -3.56 -1.71
CA TYR A 230 9.71 -2.75 -0.57
C TYR A 230 8.98 -1.44 -0.93
N GLY A 231 8.46 -1.33 -2.15
CA GLY A 231 7.69 -0.18 -2.59
C GLY A 231 7.74 0.04 -4.09
N GLN A 232 6.58 0.24 -4.71
CA GLN A 232 6.45 0.46 -6.16
C GLN A 232 6.24 1.93 -6.56
N GLY A 233 5.92 2.84 -5.64
CA GLY A 233 5.40 4.17 -6.00
C GLY A 233 3.91 4.15 -6.31
N ASN A 234 3.41 5.19 -6.99
CA ASN A 234 2.00 5.29 -7.41
C ASN A 234 1.83 4.95 -8.89
N PHE A 235 0.73 4.29 -9.28
CA PHE A 235 0.41 4.12 -10.70
C PHE A 235 -0.48 5.24 -11.23
N LEU A 236 -1.71 5.36 -10.72
CA LEU A 236 -2.62 6.45 -11.05
C LEU A 236 -3.22 7.00 -9.77
N PHE A 237 -2.42 7.77 -9.03
CA PHE A 237 -2.80 8.41 -7.78
C PHE A 237 -2.17 9.81 -7.70
N ASP A 238 -2.90 10.82 -8.17
CA ASP A 238 -2.48 12.23 -8.16
C ASP A 238 -3.29 13.02 -7.13
N ASP A 239 -2.91 12.89 -5.85
CA ASP A 239 -3.54 13.61 -4.74
C ASP A 239 -2.66 14.76 -4.21
N CYS A 240 -1.34 14.59 -4.21
CA CYS A 240 -0.42 15.63 -3.77
C CYS A 240 0.87 15.70 -4.59
N VAL A 241 1.56 16.83 -4.50
CA VAL A 241 2.89 17.02 -5.09
C VAL A 241 3.92 16.60 -4.04
N ASN A 242 4.58 15.48 -4.26
CA ASN A 242 5.62 14.94 -3.38
C ASN A 242 6.77 14.38 -4.25
N PRO A 243 8.03 14.81 -4.04
CA PRO A 243 9.16 14.34 -4.83
C PRO A 243 9.35 12.81 -4.85
N PHE A 244 8.91 12.13 -3.79
CA PHE A 244 9.00 10.67 -3.69
C PHE A 244 7.92 9.93 -4.50
N ALA A 245 6.85 10.62 -4.91
CA ALA A 245 5.72 10.08 -5.68
C ALA A 245 5.76 10.44 -7.17
N GLU A 246 6.88 11.00 -7.65
CA GLU A 246 7.06 11.39 -9.07
C GLU A 246 7.44 10.19 -9.96
N HIS A 247 7.90 9.09 -9.37
CA HIS A 247 8.32 7.89 -10.09
C HIS A 247 7.68 6.64 -9.49
N SER A 248 7.46 5.63 -10.33
CA SER A 248 6.99 4.32 -9.90
C SER A 248 7.57 3.18 -10.75
N LEU A 249 7.31 1.94 -10.34
CA LEU A 249 7.72 0.72 -11.03
C LEU A 249 6.49 -0.17 -11.29
N LEU A 250 6.31 -0.59 -12.54
CA LEU A 250 5.58 -1.83 -12.81
C LEU A 250 6.54 -3.00 -12.62
N ILE A 251 6.07 -4.04 -11.94
CA ILE A 251 6.80 -5.29 -11.80
C ILE A 251 6.25 -6.25 -12.85
N LYS A 252 7.12 -6.76 -13.72
CA LYS A 252 6.77 -7.73 -14.75
C LYS A 252 7.33 -9.09 -14.41
N ILE A 253 6.48 -10.11 -14.36
CA ILE A 253 6.86 -11.51 -14.17
C ILE A 253 6.78 -12.18 -15.54
N GLU A 254 7.89 -12.73 -16.01
CA GLU A 254 7.98 -13.43 -17.29
C GLU A 254 7.64 -14.92 -17.15
N ASP A 255 7.67 -15.64 -18.27
CA ASP A 255 7.29 -17.04 -18.29
C ASP A 255 8.19 -17.91 -17.39
N ASP A 256 9.48 -17.65 -17.35
CA ASP A 256 10.44 -18.34 -16.49
C ASP A 256 10.41 -17.86 -15.02
N PHE A 257 9.40 -17.07 -14.65
CA PHE A 257 9.28 -16.39 -13.36
C PHE A 257 10.38 -15.36 -13.07
N SER A 258 11.19 -14.96 -14.06
CA SER A 258 12.09 -13.82 -13.90
C SER A 258 11.29 -12.53 -13.68
N ILE A 259 11.82 -11.68 -12.81
CA ILE A 259 11.20 -10.42 -12.41
C ILE A 259 11.97 -9.27 -13.05
N ASN A 260 11.23 -8.44 -13.79
CA ASN A 260 11.72 -7.24 -14.46
C ASN A 260 10.96 -6.00 -13.98
N TYR A 261 11.57 -4.83 -14.14
CA TYR A 261 11.02 -3.56 -13.66
C TYR A 261 10.86 -2.59 -14.82
N LEU A 262 9.66 -2.04 -15.00
CA LEU A 262 9.39 -0.99 -15.97
C LEU A 262 9.23 0.33 -15.21
N PRO A 263 10.22 1.25 -15.30
CA PRO A 263 10.14 2.52 -14.60
C PRO A 263 9.12 3.44 -15.24
N LEU A 264 8.37 4.15 -14.41
CA LEU A 264 7.37 5.13 -14.81
C LEU A 264 7.73 6.51 -14.26
N VAL A 265 7.36 7.54 -15.01
CA VAL A 265 7.41 8.94 -14.57
C VAL A 265 6.00 9.50 -14.48
N LYS A 266 5.77 10.38 -13.51
CA LYS A 266 4.56 11.19 -13.48
C LYS A 266 4.52 12.11 -14.70
N PHE A 267 3.36 12.19 -15.33
CA PHE A 267 3.09 13.08 -16.45
C PHE A 267 1.74 13.75 -16.22
N GLU A 268 1.77 15.02 -15.81
CA GLU A 268 0.58 15.76 -15.38
C GLU A 268 -0.21 14.98 -14.32
N ASN A 269 -1.45 14.58 -14.62
CA ASN A 269 -2.34 13.86 -13.70
C ASN A 269 -2.31 12.33 -13.94
N GLY A 270 -1.36 11.84 -14.73
CA GLY A 270 -1.16 10.43 -15.06
C GLY A 270 0.32 10.03 -15.02
N VAL A 271 0.67 8.98 -15.76
CA VAL A 271 2.04 8.42 -15.83
C VAL A 271 2.45 8.10 -17.27
N ARG A 272 3.74 7.97 -17.50
CA ARG A 272 4.33 7.48 -18.75
C ARG A 272 5.42 6.47 -18.44
N LEU A 273 5.66 5.57 -19.39
CA LEU A 273 6.87 4.75 -19.37
C LEU A 273 8.09 5.67 -19.42
N ALA A 274 8.99 5.54 -18.45
CA ALA A 274 10.26 6.26 -18.48
C ALA A 274 11.14 5.69 -19.59
N THR A 275 11.89 6.55 -20.28
CA THR A 275 12.82 6.15 -21.35
C THR A 275 14.13 6.93 -21.23
N GLY A 276 15.19 6.43 -21.88
CA GLY A 276 16.52 7.08 -21.88
C GLY A 276 17.06 7.33 -20.47
N ASP A 277 17.66 8.50 -20.28
CA ASP A 277 18.29 8.93 -19.03
C ASP A 277 17.36 8.84 -17.80
N ASP A 278 16.06 9.08 -17.96
CA ASP A 278 15.12 9.05 -16.84
C ASP A 278 14.88 7.60 -16.38
N ALA A 279 14.74 6.66 -17.33
CA ALA A 279 14.63 5.24 -17.00
C ALA A 279 15.89 4.74 -16.27
N GLU A 280 17.07 5.11 -16.77
CA GLU A 280 18.35 4.73 -16.16
C GLU A 280 18.47 5.27 -14.74
N LYS A 281 18.20 6.57 -14.51
CA LYS A 281 18.26 7.18 -13.17
C LYS A 281 17.32 6.51 -12.18
N ILE A 282 16.09 6.21 -12.59
CA ILE A 282 15.08 5.57 -11.71
C ILE A 282 15.56 4.18 -11.31
N ILE A 283 15.99 3.37 -12.28
CA ILE A 283 16.44 1.99 -12.04
C ILE A 283 17.76 1.95 -11.28
N ASP A 284 18.70 2.84 -11.55
CA ASP A 284 19.97 2.90 -10.84
C ASP A 284 19.76 3.32 -9.38
N ALA A 285 18.91 4.32 -9.12
CA ALA A 285 18.57 4.71 -7.75
C ALA A 285 17.91 3.55 -6.98
N PHE A 286 17.02 2.79 -7.64
CA PHE A 286 16.43 1.58 -7.08
C PHE A 286 17.48 0.53 -6.75
N LYS A 287 18.38 0.19 -7.69
CA LYS A 287 19.46 -0.79 -7.50
C LYS A 287 20.45 -0.36 -6.41
N ILE A 288 20.81 0.92 -6.35
CA ILE A 288 21.70 1.45 -5.30
C ILE A 288 21.10 1.17 -3.92
N ARG A 289 19.79 1.43 -3.73
CA ARG A 289 19.13 1.12 -2.46
C ARG A 289 19.07 -0.39 -2.20
N SER A 290 18.87 -1.20 -3.23
CA SER A 290 18.92 -2.68 -3.14
C SER A 290 20.30 -3.20 -2.70
N GLU A 291 21.40 -2.58 -3.13
CA GLU A 291 22.74 -2.95 -2.68
C GLU A 291 23.01 -2.48 -1.24
N GLN A 292 22.56 -1.27 -0.88
CA GLN A 292 22.75 -0.72 0.45
C GLN A 292 22.12 -1.57 1.56
N ILE A 293 20.93 -2.12 1.34
CA ILE A 293 20.26 -2.94 2.36
C ILE A 293 20.95 -4.29 2.64
N LYS A 294 21.93 -4.70 1.82
CA LYS A 294 22.75 -5.88 2.06
C LYS A 294 23.84 -5.64 3.12
N GLU A 295 24.18 -4.38 3.41
CA GLU A 295 25.12 -4.04 4.46
C GLU A 295 24.50 -4.35 5.84
N ASP A 296 25.21 -5.13 6.64
CA ASP A 296 24.77 -5.52 7.98
C ASP A 296 24.47 -4.30 8.85
N GLY A 297 23.24 -4.23 9.37
CA GLY A 297 22.79 -3.14 10.23
C GLY A 297 22.40 -1.85 9.51
N PHE A 298 22.50 -1.77 8.18
CA PHE A 298 22.11 -0.59 7.40
C PHE A 298 20.67 -0.18 7.68
N ILE A 299 19.71 -1.12 7.58
CA ILE A 299 18.28 -0.84 7.80
C ILE A 299 18.02 -0.31 9.22
N LEU A 300 18.63 -0.92 10.24
CA LEU A 300 18.49 -0.47 11.63
C LEU A 300 19.00 0.96 11.79
N LYS A 301 20.15 1.27 11.19
CA LYS A 301 20.78 2.60 11.23
C LYS A 301 19.95 3.65 10.51
N GLU A 302 19.49 3.38 9.29
CA GLU A 302 18.68 4.33 8.53
C GLU A 302 17.32 4.57 9.18
N PHE A 303 16.68 3.52 9.71
CA PHE A 303 15.42 3.68 10.42
C PHE A 303 15.59 4.47 11.72
N ALA A 304 16.69 4.26 12.45
CA ALA A 304 17.01 5.05 13.64
C ALA A 304 17.26 6.55 13.33
N LYS A 305 17.75 6.88 12.13
CA LYS A 305 17.85 8.28 11.66
C LYS A 305 16.49 8.86 11.28
N PHE A 306 15.62 8.05 10.70
CA PHE A 306 14.29 8.48 10.26
C PHE A 306 13.32 8.70 11.43
N ALA A 307 13.28 7.79 12.41
CA ALA A 307 12.30 7.78 13.50
C ALA A 307 12.17 9.11 14.28
N PRO A 308 13.26 9.85 14.62
CA PRO A 308 13.15 11.15 15.28
C PRO A 308 12.35 12.20 14.49
N SER A 309 12.32 12.12 13.15
CA SER A 309 11.53 13.05 12.33
C SER A 309 10.02 12.90 12.54
N MET A 310 9.57 11.73 12.98
CA MET A 310 8.17 11.39 13.21
C MET A 310 7.73 11.58 14.67
N LEU A 311 8.65 11.41 15.62
CA LEU A 311 8.36 11.40 17.06
C LEU A 311 7.58 12.63 17.51
N GLN A 312 7.95 13.82 17.03
CA GLN A 312 7.27 15.04 17.42
C GLN A 312 5.79 15.02 17.04
N ASN A 313 5.44 14.53 15.85
CA ASN A 313 4.06 14.43 15.40
C ASN A 313 3.25 13.45 16.28
N TYR A 314 3.86 12.33 16.66
CA TYR A 314 3.21 11.35 17.53
C TYR A 314 2.95 11.90 18.95
N LEU A 315 3.92 12.59 19.54
CA LEU A 315 3.77 13.18 20.88
C LEU A 315 2.72 14.30 20.92
N ILE A 316 2.58 15.08 19.84
CA ILE A 316 1.53 16.09 19.71
C ILE A 316 0.14 15.45 19.73
N VAL A 317 -0.05 14.34 19.02
CA VAL A 317 -1.33 13.60 19.01
C VAL A 317 -1.62 13.07 20.42
N CYS A 318 -0.65 12.40 21.05
CA CYS A 318 -0.81 11.84 22.40
C CYS A 318 -1.14 12.91 23.45
N SER A 319 -0.66 14.14 23.26
CA SER A 319 -0.90 15.24 24.20
C SER A 319 -2.35 15.75 24.20
N GLY A 320 -3.16 15.42 23.18
CA GLY A 320 -4.53 15.92 23.03
C GLY A 320 -4.64 17.41 22.63
N PHE A 321 -3.52 18.07 22.32
CA PHE A 321 -3.48 19.50 21.96
C PHE A 321 -3.57 19.78 20.45
N ARG A 322 -3.45 18.75 19.60
CA ARG A 322 -3.37 18.89 18.13
C ARG A 322 -4.46 19.80 17.52
N HIS A 323 -5.70 19.67 17.98
CA HIS A 323 -6.86 20.36 17.39
C HIS A 323 -7.35 21.58 18.18
N ARG A 324 -6.70 21.94 19.30
CA ARG A 324 -7.12 23.12 20.06
C ARG A 324 -6.81 24.38 19.26
N ILE A 325 -7.84 25.22 19.04
CA ILE A 325 -7.76 26.48 18.25
C ILE A 325 -6.57 27.34 18.71
N ILE A 326 -6.39 27.45 20.04
CA ILE A 326 -5.28 28.17 20.66
C ILE A 326 -3.92 27.60 20.20
N CYS A 327 -3.76 26.28 20.15
CA CYS A 327 -2.53 25.66 19.69
C CYS A 327 -2.27 25.93 18.21
N ARG A 328 -3.30 25.91 17.33
CA ARG A 328 -3.13 26.23 15.91
C ARG A 328 -2.72 27.69 15.68
N ILE A 329 -3.36 28.63 16.39
CA ILE A 329 -3.03 30.06 16.34
C ILE A 329 -1.60 30.29 16.84
N LEU A 330 -1.27 29.76 18.01
CA LEU A 330 0.05 29.89 18.61
C LEU A 330 1.14 29.23 17.76
N ASN A 331 0.86 28.09 17.13
CA ASN A 331 1.81 27.42 16.25
C ASN A 331 2.12 28.25 14.99
N ARG A 332 1.10 28.88 14.41
CA ARG A 332 1.24 29.79 13.26
C ARG A 332 2.00 31.06 13.63
N LEU A 333 1.72 31.66 14.79
CA LEU A 333 2.38 32.88 15.28
C LEU A 333 3.83 32.65 15.73
N THR A 334 4.16 31.44 16.19
CA THR A 334 5.49 31.15 16.74
C THR A 334 6.37 30.30 15.84
N HIS A 335 5.96 30.06 14.60
CA HIS A 335 6.68 29.22 13.64
C HIS A 335 7.11 27.86 14.24
N GLY A 336 6.19 27.15 14.92
CA GLY A 336 6.53 25.84 15.50
C GLY A 336 7.05 25.84 16.93
N ARG A 337 7.47 26.99 17.49
CA ARG A 337 8.20 27.03 18.78
C ARG A 337 7.34 26.58 19.96
N ILE A 338 6.05 26.91 19.99
CA ILE A 338 5.14 26.48 21.07
C ILE A 338 4.87 24.99 21.02
N VAL A 339 4.70 24.43 19.81
CA VAL A 339 4.53 22.98 19.63
C VAL A 339 5.77 22.21 20.06
N LYS A 340 6.97 22.73 19.74
CA LYS A 340 8.24 22.18 20.24
C LYS A 340 8.35 22.23 21.77
N LYS A 341 7.84 23.30 22.39
CA LYS A 341 7.82 23.46 23.85
C LYS A 341 6.82 22.52 24.54
N LEU A 342 5.68 22.25 23.90
CA LEU A 342 4.66 21.31 24.39
C LEU A 342 5.16 19.87 24.34
N THR A 343 5.82 19.45 23.25
CA THR A 343 6.40 18.10 23.17
C THR A 343 7.63 17.93 24.06
N SER A 344 8.38 19.00 24.36
CA SER A 344 9.43 18.98 25.37
C SER A 344 8.90 18.98 26.81
N ALA A 345 7.58 19.08 27.01
CA ALA A 345 6.98 19.02 28.34
C ALA A 345 6.85 17.59 28.88
N TYR A 346 6.95 16.57 28.02
CA TYR A 346 7.03 15.19 28.47
C TYR A 346 8.31 14.98 29.27
N SER A 347 8.16 14.60 30.53
CA SER A 347 9.23 14.14 31.39
C SER A 347 9.80 12.82 30.88
N LYS A 348 11.01 12.46 31.33
CA LYS A 348 11.62 11.17 31.03
C LYS A 348 10.72 10.00 31.44
N ASP A 349 10.07 10.10 32.60
CA ASP A 349 9.20 9.06 33.12
C ASP A 349 7.93 8.89 32.28
N GLU A 350 7.34 9.99 31.81
CA GLU A 350 6.19 9.93 30.88
C GLU A 350 6.57 9.32 29.53
N LEU A 351 7.75 9.64 28.99
CA LEU A 351 8.24 9.02 27.75
C LEU A 351 8.48 7.52 27.92
N LEU A 352 9.03 7.09 29.07
CA LEU A 352 9.21 5.68 29.38
C LEU A 352 7.87 4.96 29.56
N ALA A 353 6.88 5.61 30.18
CA ALA A 353 5.53 5.06 30.30
C ALA A 353 4.86 4.90 28.94
N LEU A 354 4.89 5.93 28.09
CA LEU A 354 4.37 5.85 26.72
C LEU A 354 5.02 4.73 25.92
N ARG A 355 6.35 4.60 26.02
CA ARG A 355 7.08 3.51 25.36
C ARG A 355 6.60 2.15 25.86
N ASN A 356 6.48 1.96 27.17
CA ASN A 356 5.99 0.71 27.76
C ASN A 356 4.56 0.37 27.30
N PHE A 357 3.69 1.38 27.17
CA PHE A 357 2.32 1.16 26.69
C PHE A 357 2.24 0.69 25.24
N ILE A 358 3.25 0.99 24.42
CA ILE A 358 3.31 0.58 23.01
C ILE A 358 4.03 -0.78 22.87
N GLU A 359 5.17 -0.94 23.55
CA GLU A 359 6.02 -2.14 23.44
C GLU A 359 5.39 -3.36 24.10
N CYS A 360 4.80 -3.22 25.29
CA CYS A 360 4.15 -4.32 25.99
C CYS A 360 2.81 -4.67 25.32
N GLU A 361 2.65 -5.94 24.94
CA GLU A 361 1.47 -6.47 24.26
C GLU A 361 0.20 -6.23 25.07
N ALA A 362 0.18 -6.59 26.35
CA ALA A 362 -0.97 -6.43 27.22
C ALA A 362 -1.37 -4.95 27.40
N HIS A 363 -0.40 -4.03 27.51
CA HIS A 363 -0.72 -2.61 27.61
C HIS A 363 -1.25 -2.05 26.28
N ARG A 364 -0.67 -2.47 25.16
CA ARG A 364 -1.10 -2.04 23.83
C ARG A 364 -2.53 -2.49 23.53
N GLU A 365 -2.87 -3.73 23.85
CA GLU A 365 -4.24 -4.27 23.72
C GLU A 365 -5.24 -3.46 24.56
N LEU A 366 -4.93 -3.25 25.84
CA LEU A 366 -5.77 -2.43 26.73
C LEU A 366 -5.93 -1.00 26.21
N TRP A 367 -4.87 -0.42 25.63
CA TRP A 367 -4.92 0.93 25.08
C TRP A 367 -5.83 0.98 23.85
N ILE A 368 -5.67 0.07 22.89
CA ILE A 368 -6.50 0.02 21.68
C ILE A 368 -7.98 -0.17 22.04
N GLU A 369 -8.29 -1.15 22.88
CA GLU A 369 -9.67 -1.42 23.35
C GLU A 369 -10.28 -0.23 24.10
N GLY A 370 -9.47 0.48 24.88
CA GLY A 370 -9.91 1.69 25.57
C GLY A 370 -10.21 2.85 24.62
N LEU A 371 -9.47 2.96 23.50
CA LEU A 371 -9.69 3.99 22.48
C LEU A 371 -10.96 3.72 21.66
N LEU A 372 -11.24 2.46 21.31
CA LEU A 372 -12.43 2.09 20.53
C LEU A 372 -13.76 2.36 21.26
N LYS A 373 -13.72 2.52 22.59
CA LYS A 373 -14.91 2.80 23.43
C LYS A 373 -15.16 4.29 23.68
N LYS A 374 -14.29 5.17 23.17
CA LYS A 374 -14.45 6.62 23.26
C LYS A 374 -14.96 7.18 21.95
#